data_AF-A0A3N7AVT1-F1
#
_entry.id   AF-A0A3N7AVT1-F1
#
_cell.length_a   1.000
_cell.length_b   1.000
_cell.length_c   1.000
_cell.angle_alpha   90.00
_cell.angle_beta   90.00
_cell.angle_gamma   90.00
#
_symmetry.space_group_name_H-M   'P 1'
#
loop_
_entity.id
_entity.type
_entity.pdbx_description
1 polymer ?
#
loop_
_entity_poly.entity_id
_entity_poly.type
_entity_poly.pdbx_seq_one_letter_code
_entity_poly.pdbx_strand_id
1 'polypeptide(L)' 'MTRFTSFSDFLIMGNHGGYVWSAYGLCMALLALNVVLPLLARRRYLNELARRQHRERLP' A
#
# COMPACT_ATOMS: atom_id res chain seq x y z
N MET A 1 25.07 34.22 -8.31
CA MET A 1 25.06 33.38 -7.09
C MET A 1 23.73 32.62 -7.04
N THR A 2 23.68 31.40 -7.55
CA THR A 2 22.49 30.53 -7.47
C THR A 2 22.74 29.47 -6.42
N ARG A 3 22.28 29.73 -5.19
CA ARG A 3 22.29 28.74 -4.11
C ARG A 3 21.08 27.83 -4.30
N PHE A 4 21.30 26.56 -4.66
CA PHE A 4 20.33 25.49 -4.47
C PHE A 4 20.22 25.25 -2.96
N THR A 5 19.20 25.83 -2.32
CA THR A 5 19.18 25.95 -0.86
C THR A 5 18.39 24.82 -0.20
N SER A 6 17.78 23.89 -0.95
CA SER A 6 17.00 22.82 -0.32
C SER A 6 16.71 21.64 -1.24
N PHE A 7 16.61 20.44 -0.66
CA PHE A 7 15.95 19.27 -1.26
C PHE A 7 14.54 19.61 -1.79
N SER A 8 13.90 20.62 -1.20
CA SER A 8 12.59 21.12 -1.64
C SER A 8 12.64 21.90 -2.97
N ASP A 9 13.76 22.54 -3.32
CA ASP A 9 13.95 23.19 -4.64
C ASP A 9 14.19 22.16 -5.75
N PHE A 10 14.71 20.96 -5.42
CA PHE A 10 14.80 19.82 -6.34
C PHE A 10 13.45 19.11 -6.51
N LEU A 11 12.65 19.03 -5.44
CA LEU A 11 11.26 18.58 -5.47
C LEU A 11 10.32 19.59 -6.15
N ILE A 12 10.72 20.87 -6.26
CA ILE A 12 9.92 21.92 -6.87
C ILE A 12 10.79 22.66 -7.90
N MET A 13 11.55 21.91 -8.71
CA MET A 13 12.32 22.48 -9.83
C MET A 13 11.36 22.71 -11.02
N GLY A 14 10.33 23.55 -10.81
CA GLY A 14 9.23 23.80 -11.76
C GLY A 14 8.28 22.61 -11.93
N ASN A 15 6.99 22.79 -11.61
CA ASN A 15 5.80 21.96 -11.97
C ASN A 15 5.84 20.41 -11.85
N HIS A 16 6.96 19.75 -11.56
CA HIS A 16 7.15 18.31 -11.83
C HIS A 16 7.34 17.43 -10.59
N GLY A 17 7.80 17.93 -9.43
CA GLY A 17 7.97 17.02 -8.29
C GLY A 17 6.66 16.60 -7.61
N GLY A 18 5.58 17.37 -7.78
CA GLY A 18 4.23 16.89 -7.45
C GLY A 18 3.82 15.67 -8.29
N TYR A 19 4.25 15.61 -9.56
CA TYR A 19 4.00 14.46 -10.44
C TYR A 19 4.80 13.23 -10.04
N VAL A 20 6.09 13.38 -9.70
CA VAL A 20 6.94 12.24 -9.30
C VAL A 20 6.41 11.63 -8.00
N TRP A 21 6.07 12.45 -7.02
CA TRP A 21 5.55 11.97 -5.74
C TRP A 21 4.18 11.32 -5.89
N SER A 22 3.31 11.87 -6.75
CA SER A 22 2.02 11.26 -7.08
C SER A 22 2.18 9.93 -7.81
N ALA A 23 3.12 9.83 -8.76
CA ALA A 23 3.43 8.58 -9.47
C ALA A 23 4.00 7.52 -8.51
N TYR A 24 4.90 7.91 -7.59
CA TYR A 24 5.44 7.03 -6.56
C TYR A 24 4.36 6.59 -5.58
N GLY A 25 3.53 7.51 -5.11
CA GLY A 25 2.40 7.24 -4.23
C GLY A 25 1.38 6.30 -4.88
N LEU A 26 1.07 6.51 -6.16
CA LEU A 26 0.18 5.63 -6.93
C LEU A 26 0.80 4.24 -7.10
N CYS A 27 2.08 4.16 -7.45
CA CYS A 27 2.77 2.88 -7.62
C CYS A 27 2.84 2.10 -6.30
N MET A 28 3.17 2.79 -5.20
CA MET A 28 3.21 2.21 -3.87
C MET A 28 1.81 1.78 -3.39
N ALA A 29 0.77 2.56 -3.70
CA ALA A 29 -0.60 2.19 -3.43
C ALA A 29 -1.02 0.94 -4.20
N LEU A 30 -0.67 0.82 -5.50
CA LEU A 30 -0.94 -0.36 -6.31
C LEU A 30 -0.21 -1.61 -5.78
N LEU A 31 1.06 -1.48 -5.41
CA LEU A 31 1.85 -2.52 -4.77
C LEU A 31 1.22 -2.97 -3.44
N ALA A 32 0.86 -2.00 -2.59
CA ALA A 32 0.20 -2.28 -1.33
C ALA A 32 -1.14 -2.97 -1.57
N LEU A 33 -1.95 -2.52 -2.52
CA LEU A 33 -3.23 -3.14 -2.87
C LEU A 33 -3.01 -4.60 -3.29
N ASN A 34 -2.02 -4.84 -4.16
CA ASN A 34 -1.68 -6.16 -4.67
C ASN A 34 -1.28 -7.14 -3.55
N VAL A 35 -0.65 -6.65 -2.47
CA VAL A 35 -0.27 -7.46 -1.30
C VAL A 35 -1.42 -7.58 -0.29
N VAL A 36 -2.20 -6.51 -0.09
CA VAL A 36 -3.29 -6.46 0.90
C VAL A 36 -4.47 -7.35 0.47
N LEU A 37 -4.79 -7.38 -0.82
CA LEU A 37 -5.84 -8.24 -1.40
C LEU A 37 -5.66 -9.73 -1.03
N PRO A 38 -4.53 -10.39 -1.32
CA PRO A 38 -4.31 -11.79 -0.95
C PRO A 38 -4.20 -11.97 0.57
N LEU A 39 -3.69 -10.99 1.31
CA LEU A 39 -3.62 -11.06 2.77
C LEU A 39 -5.01 -11.05 3.42
N LEU A 40 -5.92 -10.21 2.91
CA LEU A 40 -7.33 -10.17 3.33
C LEU A 40 -8.06 -11.46 2.96
N ALA A 41 -7.83 -11.98 1.74
CA ALA A 41 -8.40 -13.25 1.31
C ALA A 41 -7.93 -14.40 2.21
N ARG A 42 -6.64 -14.44 2.55
CA ARG A 42 -6.07 -15.43 3.47
C ARG A 42 -6.65 -15.33 4.88
N ARG A 43 -6.84 -14.12 5.39
CA ARG A 43 -7.52 -13.89 6.69
C ARG A 43 -8.96 -14.39 6.68
N ARG A 44 -9.71 -14.13 5.61
CA ARG A 44 -11.09 -14.64 5.44
C ARG A 44 -11.12 -16.16 5.40
N TYR A 45 -10.22 -16.78 4.64
CA TYR A 45 -10.12 -18.23 4.52
C TYR A 45 -9.84 -18.91 5.87
N LEU A 46 -8.90 -18.39 6.65
CA LEU A 46 -8.61 -18.90 8.00
C LEU A 46 -9.80 -18.73 8.96
N ASN A 47 -10.51 -17.60 8.88
CA ASN A 47 -11.71 -17.37 9.69
C ASN A 47 -12.86 -18.34 9.33
N GLU A 48 -13.00 -18.71 8.05
CA GLU A 48 -13.96 -19.73 7.62
C GLU A 48 -13.60 -21.12 8.13
N LEU A 49 -12.31 -21.50 8.08
CA LEU A 49 -11.83 -22.77 8.62
C LEU A 49 -12.05 -22.85 10.14
N ALA A 50 -11.76 -21.77 10.88
CA ALA A 50 -12.00 -21.70 12.31
C ALA A 50 -13.49 -21.86 12.66
N ARG A 51 -14.39 -21.32 11.84
CA ARG A 51 -15.85 -21.51 12.03
C ARG A 51 -16.32 -22.93 11.73
N ARG A 52 -15.71 -23.62 10.76
CA ARG A 52 -16.06 -25.02 10.44
C ARG A 52 -15.64 -25.99 11.54
N GLN A 53 -14.43 -25.81 12.09
CA GLN A 53 -13.94 -26.65 13.20
C GLN A 53 -14.83 -26.56 14.45
N HIS A 54 -15.50 -25.43 14.67
CA HIS A 54 -16.36 -25.29 15.83
C HIS A 54 -17.68 -26.08 15.70
N ARG A 55 -18.15 -26.34 14.47
CA ARG A 55 -19.35 -27.16 14.23
C ARG A 55 -19.07 -28.66 14.27
N GLU A 56 -17.87 -29.10 13.91
CA GLU A 56 -17.48 -30.52 13.98
C GLU A 56 -17.15 -30.99 15.40
N ARG A 57 -16.86 -30.06 16.33
CA ARG A 57 -16.57 -30.37 17.74
C ARG A 57 -17.81 -30.44 18.65
N LEU A 58 -19.01 -30.36 18.09
CA LEU A 58 -20.26 -30.59 18.82
C LEU A 58 -20.88 -31.93 18.37
N PRO A 59 -20.40 -33.07 18.90
CA PRO A 59 -21.19 -34.30 18.97
C PRO A 59 -22.34 -34.16 19.98
#